data_AF-V2UU57-F1
#
_entry.id   AF-V2UU57-F1
#
_cell.length_a   1.000
_cell.length_b   1.000
_cell.length_c   1.000
_cell.angle_alpha   90.00
_cell.angle_beta   90.00
_cell.angle_gamma   90.00
#
_symmetry.space_group_name_H-M   'P 1'
#
loop_
_entity.id
_entity.type
_entity.pdbx_description
1 polymer ?
#
loop_
_entity_poly.entity_id
_entity_poly.type
_entity_poly.pdbx_seq_one_letter_code
_entity_poly.pdbx_strand_id
1 'polypeptide(L)'
;MNTSAPRKCLICNCLFTPLPQHPNQKYCPNNECKKEGKSIWHKNKMQTDPDYPEMQAIASKKWWEKNPEYQRNRRKGKKTITI
;
A
#
# COMPACT_ATOMS: atom_id res chain seq x y z
N MET A 1 -2.53 -18.78 -21.86
CA MET A 1 -2.23 -17.41 -21.37
C MET A 1 -3.56 -16.76 -21.04
N ASN A 2 -3.87 -16.54 -19.75
CA ASN A 2 -5.12 -15.89 -19.36
C ASN A 2 -4.94 -14.37 -19.44
N THR A 3 -5.22 -13.80 -20.61
CA THR A 3 -5.20 -12.35 -20.82
C THR A 3 -6.48 -11.74 -20.26
N SER A 4 -6.33 -10.80 -19.32
CA SER A 4 -7.46 -10.05 -18.79
C SER A 4 -7.94 -9.02 -19.81
N ALA A 5 -9.26 -8.82 -19.93
CA ALA A 5 -9.80 -7.78 -20.79
C ALA A 5 -9.35 -6.38 -20.33
N PRO A 6 -9.07 -5.44 -21.26
CA PRO A 6 -8.78 -4.05 -20.92
C PRO A 6 -9.91 -3.40 -20.13
N ARG A 7 -9.58 -2.49 -19.22
CA ARG A 7 -10.54 -1.76 -18.39
C ARG A 7 -10.07 -0.33 -18.11
N LYS A 8 -10.99 0.52 -17.65
CA LYS A 8 -10.68 1.90 -17.25
C LYS A 8 -10.15 1.95 -15.81
N CYS A 9 -9.08 2.70 -15.61
CA CYS A 9 -8.59 3.04 -14.28
C CYS A 9 -9.63 3.89 -13.53
N LEU A 10 -9.96 3.54 -12.29
CA LEU A 10 -10.93 4.30 -11.50
C LEU A 10 -10.43 5.70 -11.05
N ILE A 11 -9.15 6.02 -11.26
CA ILE A 11 -8.54 7.30 -10.84
C ILE A 11 -8.32 8.21 -12.04
N CYS A 12 -7.54 7.76 -13.03
CA CYS A 12 -7.20 8.59 -14.20
C CYS A 12 -7.99 8.25 -15.47
N ASN A 13 -8.93 7.29 -15.41
CA ASN A 13 -9.76 6.85 -16.54
C ASN A 13 -9.03 6.28 -17.76
N CYS A 14 -7.70 6.12 -17.73
CA CYS A 14 -6.97 5.50 -18.84
C CYS A 14 -7.36 4.03 -19.01
N LEU A 15 -7.33 3.56 -20.26
CA LEU A 15 -7.46 2.14 -20.56
C LEU A 15 -6.16 1.43 -20.18
N PHE A 16 -6.26 0.32 -19.45
CA PHE A 16 -5.13 -0.53 -19.13
C PHE A 16 -5.52 -2.01 -19.14
N THR A 17 -4.54 -2.86 -19.41
CA THR A 17 -4.69 -4.31 -19.28
C THR A 17 -4.24 -4.75 -17.89
N PRO A 18 -5.12 -5.40 -17.10
CA PRO A 18 -4.77 -5.93 -15.79
C PRO A 18 -3.65 -6.96 -15.85
N LEU A 19 -2.83 -7.00 -14.80
CA LEU A 19 -1.83 -8.06 -14.68
C LEU A 19 -2.51 -9.43 -14.53
N PRO A 20 -2.02 -10.50 -15.18
CA PRO A 20 -2.59 -11.84 -15.05
C PRO A 20 -2.65 -12.35 -13.60
N GLN A 21 -1.70 -11.94 -12.75
CA GLN A 21 -1.72 -12.30 -11.31
C GLN A 21 -2.77 -11.51 -10.52
N HIS A 22 -3.28 -10.41 -11.07
CA HIS A 22 -4.23 -9.50 -10.42
C HIS A 22 -5.41 -9.20 -11.36
N PRO A 23 -6.21 -10.21 -11.72
CA PRO A 23 -7.33 -10.04 -12.66
C PRO A 23 -8.39 -9.06 -12.15
N ASN A 24 -8.41 -8.73 -10.85
CA ASN A 24 -9.31 -7.75 -10.23
C ASN A 24 -8.68 -6.37 -10.02
N GLN A 25 -7.52 -6.09 -10.63
CA GLN A 25 -6.85 -4.79 -10.54
C GLN A 25 -7.77 -3.65 -11.00
N LYS A 26 -8.00 -2.67 -10.12
CA LYS A 26 -8.91 -1.54 -10.36
C LYS A 26 -8.22 -0.26 -10.86
N TYR A 27 -6.90 -0.19 -10.70
CA TYR A 27 -6.09 0.98 -10.99
C TYR A 27 -4.98 0.62 -11.97
N CYS A 28 -4.64 1.53 -12.89
CA CYS A 28 -3.53 1.31 -13.80
C CYS A 28 -2.19 1.22 -13.04
N PRO A 29 -1.13 0.67 -13.65
CA PRO A 29 0.16 0.48 -12.97
C PRO A 29 0.93 1.77 -12.69
N ASN A 30 0.42 2.94 -13.10
CA ASN A 30 1.00 4.24 -12.77
C ASN A 30 1.12 4.42 -11.24
N ASN A 31 2.29 4.88 -10.78
CA ASN A 31 2.60 5.08 -9.37
C ASN A 31 1.62 6.03 -8.68
N GLU A 32 1.14 7.08 -9.35
CA GLU A 32 0.17 8.02 -8.76
C GLU A 32 -1.17 7.33 -8.49
N CYS A 33 -1.68 6.58 -9.48
CA CYS A 33 -2.91 5.82 -9.32
C CYS A 33 -2.78 4.71 -8.26
N LYS A 34 -1.61 4.07 -8.13
CA LYS A 34 -1.37 3.10 -7.06
C LYS A 34 -1.34 3.76 -5.68
N LYS A 35 -0.71 4.93 -5.54
CA LYS A 35 -0.67 5.67 -4.27
C LYS A 35 -2.07 6.10 -3.85
N GLU A 36 -2.83 6.68 -4.76
CA GLU A 36 -4.19 7.13 -4.47
C GLU A 36 -5.13 5.95 -4.19
N GLY A 37 -5.01 4.85 -4.94
CA GLY A 37 -5.75 3.61 -4.65
C GLY A 37 -5.48 3.06 -3.23
N LYS A 38 -4.22 3.10 -2.78
CA LYS A 38 -3.86 2.73 -1.39
C LYS A 38 -4.44 3.71 -0.37
N SER A 39 -4.44 5.01 -0.66
CA SER A 39 -5.03 6.05 0.19
C SER A 39 -6.54 5.81 0.39
N ILE A 40 -7.27 5.58 -0.70
CA ILE A 40 -8.70 5.26 -0.67
C ILE A 40 -8.96 3.99 0.13
N TRP A 41 -8.21 2.92 -0.13
CA TRP A 41 -8.34 1.67 0.62
C TRP A 41 -8.10 1.88 2.12
N HIS A 42 -7.07 2.64 2.49
CA HIS A 42 -6.74 2.92 3.88
C HIS A 42 -7.85 3.72 4.58
N LYS A 43 -8.38 4.78 3.94
CA LYS A 43 -9.51 5.56 4.46
C LYS A 43 -10.75 4.69 4.67
N ASN A 44 -11.10 3.86 3.69
CA ASN A 44 -12.22 2.94 3.80
C ASN A 44 -12.02 1.94 4.94
N LYS A 45 -10.80 1.43 5.12
CA LYS A 45 -10.48 0.53 6.22
C LYS A 45 -10.62 1.21 7.58
N MET A 46 -10.10 2.42 7.74
CA MET A 46 -10.27 3.21 8.97
C MET A 46 -11.75 3.47 9.32
N GLN A 47 -12.63 3.55 8.33
CA GLN A 47 -14.07 3.80 8.55
C GLN A 47 -14.88 2.53 8.82
N THR A 48 -14.53 1.42 8.14
CA THR A 48 -15.32 0.18 8.17
C THR A 48 -14.83 -0.83 9.19
N ASP A 49 -13.61 -0.67 9.69
CA ASP A 49 -12.93 -1.60 10.58
C ASP A 49 -12.49 -0.86 11.85
N PRO A 50 -13.32 -0.84 12.92
CA PRO A 50 -13.04 -0.06 14.13
C PRO A 50 -11.83 -0.58 14.91
N ASP A 51 -11.48 -1.85 14.76
CA ASP A 51 -10.33 -2.48 15.44
C ASP A 51 -9.01 -2.26 14.68
N TYR A 52 -9.08 -1.97 13.38
CA TYR A 52 -7.91 -1.79 12.51
C TYR A 52 -6.92 -0.72 13.00
N PRO A 53 -7.32 0.47 13.48
CA PRO A 53 -6.40 1.46 14.04
C PRO A 53 -5.63 0.95 15.26
N GLU A 54 -6.31 0.27 16.19
CA GLU A 54 -5.68 -0.23 17.41
C GLU A 54 -4.67 -1.34 17.09
N MET A 55 -5.07 -2.31 16.26
CA MET A 55 -4.18 -3.38 15.82
C MET A 55 -2.95 -2.84 15.09
N GLN A 56 -3.12 -1.79 14.27
CA GLN A 56 -2.00 -1.14 13.59
C GLN A 56 -1.07 -0.41 14.57
N ALA A 57 -1.60 0.21 15.62
CA ALA A 57 -0.81 0.83 16.68
C ALA A 57 -0.02 -0.20 17.49
N ILE A 58 -0.65 -1.31 17.87
CA ILE A 58 0.01 -2.42 18.60
C ILE A 58 1.13 -3.03 17.76
N ALA A 59 0.86 -3.33 16.48
CA ALA A 59 1.85 -3.88 15.57
C ALA A 59 3.04 -2.92 15.40
N SER A 60 2.76 -1.62 15.23
CA SER A 60 3.81 -0.60 15.13
C SER A 60 4.65 -0.52 16.40
N LYS A 61 4.02 -0.51 17.59
CA LYS A 61 4.71 -0.50 18.88
C LYS A 61 5.63 -1.72 19.04
N LYS A 62 5.11 -2.93 18.79
CA LYS A 62 5.90 -4.17 18.82
C LYS A 62 7.09 -4.13 17.86
N TRP A 63 6.91 -3.55 16.67
CA TRP A 63 8.00 -3.40 15.73
C TRP A 63 9.06 -2.41 16.22
N TRP A 64 8.66 -1.28 16.81
CA TRP A 64 9.59 -0.31 17.39
C TRP A 64 10.38 -0.87 18.57
N GLU A 65 9.74 -1.64 19.45
CA GLU A 65 10.40 -2.32 20.57
C GLU A 65 11.45 -3.32 20.10
N LYS A 66 11.20 -4.01 18.97
CA LYS A 66 12.13 -4.97 18.37
C LYS A 66 13.25 -4.33 17.55
N ASN A 67 13.07 -3.10 17.06
CA ASN A 67 14.02 -2.41 16.17
C ASN A 67 14.43 -1.02 16.70
N PRO A 68 14.96 -0.92 17.94
CA PRO A 68 15.30 0.36 18.56
C PRO A 68 16.44 1.09 17.83
N GLU A 69 17.31 0.36 17.13
CA GLU A 69 18.38 0.90 16.29
C GLU A 69 17.85 1.53 15.00
N TYR A 70 16.71 1.07 14.47
CA TYR A 70 16.10 1.65 13.28
C TYR A 70 15.74 3.13 13.49
N GLN A 71 15.12 3.49 14.62
CA GLN A 71 14.82 4.90 14.93
C GLN A 71 16.08 5.74 15.05
N ARG A 72 17.11 5.20 15.72
CA ARG A 72 18.40 5.89 15.90
C ARG A 72 19.08 6.14 14.56
N ASN A 73 19.10 5.16 13.67
CA ASN A 73 19.69 5.28 12.34
C ASN A 73 18.91 6.24 11.45
N ARG A 74 17.57 6.15 11.46
CA ARG A 74 16.69 7.07 10.72
C ARG A 74 16.87 8.53 11.17
N ARG A 75 16.93 8.80 12.48
CA ARG A 75 17.18 10.16 13.02
C ARG A 75 18.58 10.68 12.71
N LYS A 76 19.57 9.79 12.61
CA LYS A 76 20.96 10.11 12.22
C LYS A 76 21.14 10.25 10.70
N GLY A 77 20.06 10.23 9.91
CA GLY A 77 20.13 10.32 8.44
C GLY A 77 20.74 9.10 7.76
N LYS A 78 20.98 8.00 8.47
CA LYS A 78 21.51 6.77 7.88
C LYS A 78 20.39 6.03 7.17
N LYS A 79 20.48 5.93 5.84
CA LYS A 79 19.66 5.00 5.05
C LYS A 79 20.18 3.60 5.29
N THR A 80 19.70 2.92 6.34
CA THR A 80 19.92 1.48 6.46
C THR A 80 19.07 0.81 5.38
N ILE A 81 19.70 0.49 4.25
CA ILE A 81 19.15 -0.44 3.26
C ILE A 81 19.51 -1.83 3.80
N THR A 82 18.50 -2.57 4.25
CA THR A 82 18.63 -4.01 4.44
C THR A 82 17.83 -4.65 3.32
N ILE A 83 18.56 -5.40 2.49
CA ILE A 83 18.11 -6.13 1.29
C ILE A 83 17.28 -7.33 1.73
#